data_AF-A0A7C9E4Z7-F1
#
_entry.id   AF-A0A7C9E4Z7-F1
#
_cell.length_a   1.000
_cell.length_b   1.000
_cell.length_c   1.000
_cell.angle_alpha   90.00
_cell.angle_beta   90.00
_cell.angle_gamma   90.00
#
_symmetry.space_group_name_H-M   'P 1'
#
loop_
_entity.id
_entity.type
_entity.pdbx_description
1 polymer ?
#
loop_
_entity_poly.entity_id
_entity_poly.type
_entity_poly.pdbx_seq_one_letter_code
_entity_poly.pdbx_strand_id
1 'polypeptide(L)'
;FGRLPHLENLRLSGLNSVEYMEEDEDDAPVMGEAISEVAPLFPSLEDLTLTYMPKLKGWRRDSRNTKGSARPPPFPRLKHLWLNNVGFEVIPDEFRGLSSLRTLQIHACERLKEIPEW
;
A
#
# COMPACT_ATOMS: atom_id res chain seq x y z
N PHE A 1 -1.23 -9.31 -8.24
CA PHE A 1 -1.40 -9.96 -6.92
C PHE A 1 -2.58 -9.42 -6.10
N GLY A 2 -3.19 -8.28 -6.44
CA GLY A 2 -4.18 -7.56 -5.59
C GLY A 2 -5.58 -8.16 -5.47
N ARG A 3 -5.76 -9.49 -5.58
CA ARG A 3 -7.07 -10.14 -5.43
C ARG A 3 -7.01 -11.37 -4.53
N LEU A 4 -6.37 -11.24 -3.37
CA LEU A 4 -6.35 -12.26 -2.32
C LEU A 4 -7.28 -11.82 -1.17
N PRO A 5 -8.60 -12.00 -1.30
CA PRO A 5 -9.59 -11.38 -0.40
C PRO A 5 -9.57 -11.92 1.03
N HIS A 6 -9.02 -13.12 1.24
CA HIS A 6 -8.91 -13.78 2.54
C HIS A 6 -7.48 -13.73 3.11
N LEU A 7 -6.56 -13.02 2.45
CA LEU A 7 -5.20 -12.92 2.94
C LEU A 7 -5.16 -12.01 4.16
N GLU A 8 -4.86 -12.60 5.32
CA GLU A 8 -4.74 -11.88 6.59
C GLU A 8 -3.29 -11.49 6.90
N ASN A 9 -2.32 -12.25 6.39
CA ASN A 9 -0.91 -12.09 6.69
C ASN A 9 -0.09 -12.02 5.39
N LEU A 10 0.63 -10.92 5.18
CA LEU A 10 1.50 -10.72 4.03
C LEU A 10 2.90 -10.32 4.49
N ARG A 11 3.90 -11.08 4.05
CA ARG A 11 5.31 -10.80 4.31
C ARG A 11 6.07 -10.79 3.00
N LEU A 12 6.71 -9.68 2.68
CA LEU A 12 7.54 -9.51 1.48
C LEU A 12 8.95 -9.12 1.91
N SER A 13 9.95 -9.77 1.30
CA SER A 13 11.36 -9.53 1.64
C SER A 13 12.26 -9.55 0.41
N GLY A 14 13.21 -8.61 0.32
CA GLY A 14 14.27 -8.62 -0.70
C GLY A 14 13.80 -8.26 -2.12
N LEU A 15 12.64 -7.63 -2.26
CA LEU A 15 12.08 -7.22 -3.54
C LEU A 15 12.71 -5.90 -4.03
N ASN A 16 13.97 -5.97 -4.44
CA ASN A 16 14.82 -4.80 -4.75
C ASN A 16 14.40 -3.97 -5.98
N SER A 17 13.50 -4.50 -6.81
CA SER A 17 13.03 -3.84 -8.03
C SER A 17 11.59 -3.34 -7.95
N VAL A 18 10.85 -3.69 -6.90
CA VAL A 18 9.43 -3.35 -6.77
C VAL A 18 9.28 -1.90 -6.33
N GLU A 19 8.58 -1.11 -7.14
CA GLU A 19 8.28 0.29 -6.83
C GLU A 19 6.87 0.48 -6.26
N TYR A 20 5.90 -0.32 -6.72
CA TYR A 20 4.48 -0.25 -6.33
C TYR A 20 3.88 -1.67 -6.23
N MET A 21 2.82 -1.85 -5.43
CA MET A 21 2.14 -3.15 -5.28
C MET A 21 1.00 -3.36 -6.28
N GLU A 22 0.50 -2.28 -6.86
CA GLU A 22 -0.54 -2.26 -7.89
C GLU A 22 -0.16 -1.27 -8.99
N GLU A 23 -0.24 -1.71 -10.24
CA GLU A 23 -0.12 -0.87 -11.43
C GLU A 23 -1.53 -0.48 -11.89
N ASP A 24 -1.71 0.77 -12.33
CA ASP A 24 -2.93 1.17 -13.03
C ASP A 24 -2.95 0.45 -14.39
N GLU A 25 -3.96 -0.39 -14.64
CA GLU A 25 -4.25 -0.91 -15.98
C GLU A 25 -4.86 0.23 -16.83
N ASP A 26 -4.01 1.08 -17.40
CA ASP A 26 -4.39 1.91 -18.54
C ASP A 26 -4.36 1.03 -19.82
N ASP A 27 -5.36 1.23 -20.69
CA ASP A 27 -5.58 0.59 -22.01
C ASP A 27 -6.50 -0.65 -22.12
N ALA A 28 -7.70 -0.63 -21.53
CA ALA A 28 -8.82 -1.41 -22.08
C ALA A 28 -10.14 -0.61 -22.09
N PRO A 29 -10.80 -0.46 -23.27
CA PRO A 29 -12.14 0.11 -23.33
C PRO A 29 -13.13 -0.87 -22.70
N VAL A 30 -13.76 -0.42 -21.62
CA VAL A 30 -14.73 -1.16 -20.82
C VAL A 30 -15.93 -1.58 -21.68
N MET A 31 -16.12 -2.89 -21.84
CA MET A 31 -17.44 -3.48 -21.98
C MET A 31 -17.59 -4.55 -20.89
N GLY A 32 -18.40 -4.24 -19.89
CA GLY A 32 -18.79 -5.17 -18.82
C GLY A 32 -18.29 -4.74 -17.44
N GLU A 33 -19.11 -3.96 -16.75
CA GLU A 33 -19.19 -3.84 -15.28
C GLU A 33 -17.87 -3.60 -14.54
N ALA A 34 -17.49 -2.31 -14.52
CA ALA A 34 -16.40 -1.79 -13.72
C ALA A 34 -16.65 -1.95 -12.20
N ILE A 35 -15.78 -2.71 -11.54
CA ILE A 35 -15.52 -2.60 -10.09
C ILE A 35 -14.01 -2.58 -9.77
N SER A 36 -13.13 -2.49 -10.78
CA SER A 36 -11.68 -2.46 -10.57
C SER A 36 -11.21 -1.15 -9.89
N GLU A 37 -11.93 -0.04 -10.07
CA GLU A 37 -11.50 1.26 -9.53
C GLU A 37 -11.69 1.45 -8.02
N VAL A 38 -12.43 0.56 -7.33
CA VAL A 38 -12.91 0.79 -5.95
C VAL A 38 -12.51 -0.32 -4.97
N ALA A 39 -11.80 -1.36 -5.40
CA ALA A 39 -11.48 -2.47 -4.50
C ALA A 39 -10.21 -2.18 -3.65
N PRO A 40 -10.21 -2.55 -2.35
CA PRO A 40 -8.98 -2.59 -1.54
C PRO A 40 -8.04 -3.70 -2.05
N LEU A 41 -6.70 -3.53 -1.92
CA LEU A 41 -5.71 -4.51 -2.40
C LEU A 41 -5.87 -5.86 -1.69
N PHE A 42 -6.04 -5.79 -0.37
CA PHE A 42 -6.21 -6.94 0.51
C PHE A 42 -7.22 -6.58 1.61
N PRO A 43 -8.54 -6.81 1.38
CA PRO A 43 -9.59 -6.37 2.30
C PRO A 43 -9.51 -7.01 3.70
N SER A 44 -8.93 -8.20 3.81
CA SER A 44 -8.81 -8.94 5.07
C SER A 44 -7.43 -8.84 5.72
N LEU A 45 -6.50 -8.08 5.15
CA LEU A 45 -5.13 -8.05 5.65
C LEU A 45 -5.06 -7.39 7.02
N GLU A 46 -4.51 -8.12 7.99
CA GLU A 46 -4.31 -7.67 9.37
C GLU A 46 -2.83 -7.40 9.64
N ASP A 47 -1.94 -8.18 9.04
CA ASP A 47 -0.50 -8.15 9.27
C ASP A 47 0.27 -7.94 7.96
N LEU A 48 1.02 -6.85 7.88
CA LEU A 48 1.90 -6.52 6.75
C LEU A 48 3.33 -6.34 7.22
N THR A 49 4.24 -7.12 6.63
CA THR A 49 5.69 -7.02 6.89
C THR A 49 6.44 -6.80 5.59
N LEU A 50 7.23 -5.73 5.52
CA LEU A 50 8.05 -5.39 4.35
C LEU A 50 9.50 -5.23 4.80
N THR A 51 10.38 -6.04 4.22
CA THR A 51 11.79 -6.10 4.63
C THR A 51 12.69 -5.98 3.41
N TYR A 52 13.72 -5.14 3.45
CA TYR A 52 14.68 -4.98 2.34
C TYR A 52 13.98 -4.68 1.00
N MET A 53 13.20 -3.59 0.96
CA MET A 53 12.50 -3.12 -0.24
C MET A 53 12.89 -1.67 -0.56
N PRO A 54 14.13 -1.42 -1.00
CA PRO A 54 14.72 -0.09 -1.07
C PRO A 54 14.18 0.81 -2.20
N LYS A 55 13.41 0.24 -3.15
CA LYS A 55 12.79 0.99 -4.26
C LYS A 55 11.28 1.20 -4.12
N LEU A 56 10.67 0.66 -3.05
CA LEU A 56 9.24 0.78 -2.84
C LEU A 56 8.88 2.25 -2.55
N LYS A 57 7.99 2.82 -3.36
CA LYS A 57 7.57 4.22 -3.31
C LYS A 57 6.17 4.39 -2.73
N GLY A 58 5.29 3.40 -2.90
CA GLY A 58 3.93 3.45 -2.38
C GLY A 58 3.16 2.15 -2.61
N TRP A 59 1.90 2.13 -2.22
CA TRP A 59 1.03 0.96 -2.44
C TRP A 59 0.53 0.92 -3.88
N ARG A 60 0.14 2.07 -4.41
CA ARG A 60 -0.45 2.23 -5.72
C ARG A 60 0.24 3.37 -6.44
N ARG A 61 0.40 3.28 -7.75
CA ARG A 61 0.88 4.39 -8.57
C ARG A 61 -0.32 5.31 -8.80
N ASP A 62 -0.51 6.38 -8.04
CA ASP A 62 -1.58 7.34 -8.34
C ASP A 62 -1.21 8.13 -9.60
N SER A 63 -1.75 7.73 -10.77
CA SER A 63 -1.59 8.49 -12.02
C SER A 63 -2.59 9.64 -12.17
N ARG A 64 -3.65 9.66 -11.35
CA ARG A 64 -4.77 10.60 -11.51
C ARG A 64 -4.82 11.65 -10.41
N ASN A 65 -4.51 12.89 -10.77
CA ASN A 65 -4.78 14.12 -10.00
C ASN A 65 -6.29 14.36 -9.85
N THR A 66 -7.04 13.44 -9.24
CA THR A 66 -8.46 13.60 -8.96
C THR A 66 -8.64 13.90 -7.48
N LYS A 67 -8.43 15.17 -7.13
CA LYS A 67 -8.98 15.75 -5.91
C LYS A 67 -10.50 15.51 -5.92
N GLY A 68 -10.99 14.52 -5.17
CA GLY A 68 -12.43 14.37 -4.89
C GLY A 68 -13.04 12.98 -5.04
N SER A 69 -12.32 11.95 -5.50
CA SER A 69 -12.80 10.56 -5.40
C SER A 69 -12.09 9.88 -4.25
N ALA A 70 -12.77 9.73 -3.11
CA ALA A 70 -12.21 9.06 -1.94
C ALA A 70 -12.04 7.56 -2.24
N ARG A 71 -10.88 7.19 -2.81
CA ARG A 71 -10.50 5.79 -3.01
C ARG A 71 -10.40 5.12 -1.63
N PRO A 72 -11.00 3.93 -1.43
CA PRO A 72 -10.94 3.28 -0.13
C PRO A 72 -9.50 2.94 0.26
N PRO A 73 -9.21 2.88 1.56
CA PRO A 73 -7.88 2.56 2.04
C PRO A 73 -7.43 1.19 1.51
N PRO A 74 -6.15 1.03 1.12
CA PRO A 74 -5.66 -0.20 0.50
C PRO A 74 -5.79 -1.42 1.42
N PHE A 75 -5.69 -1.22 2.73
CA PHE A 75 -5.75 -2.26 3.76
C PHE A 75 -6.69 -1.83 4.91
N PRO A 76 -8.02 -1.94 4.74
CA PRO A 76 -8.99 -1.42 5.70
C PRO A 76 -8.94 -2.08 7.10
N ARG A 77 -8.40 -3.31 7.17
CA ARG A 77 -8.34 -4.11 8.40
C ARG A 77 -6.93 -4.25 8.97
N LEU A 78 -5.96 -3.50 8.44
CA LEU A 78 -4.57 -3.63 8.86
C LEU A 78 -4.40 -3.21 10.31
N LYS A 79 -3.86 -4.11 11.14
CA LYS A 79 -3.61 -3.91 12.56
C LYS A 79 -2.12 -3.77 12.84
N HIS A 80 -1.28 -4.49 12.11
CA HIS A 80 0.15 -4.52 12.36
C HIS A 80 0.93 -4.24 11.06
N LEU A 81 1.75 -3.20 11.11
CA LEU A 81 2.61 -2.81 10.00
C LEU A 81 4.06 -2.74 10.44
N TRP A 82 4.89 -3.58 9.82
CA TRP A 82 6.31 -3.64 10.06
C TRP A 82 7.08 -3.31 8.79
N LEU A 83 7.86 -2.23 8.85
CA LEU A 83 8.71 -1.74 7.77
C LEU A 83 10.17 -1.85 8.21
N ASN A 84 10.98 -2.63 7.50
CA ASN A 84 12.40 -2.77 7.78
C ASN A 84 13.22 -2.54 6.50
N ASN A 85 14.08 -1.52 6.49
CA ASN A 85 14.88 -1.17 5.31
C ASN A 85 14.02 -1.00 4.03
N VAL A 86 13.00 -0.16 4.15
CA VAL A 86 12.09 0.20 3.05
C VAL A 86 12.49 1.57 2.50
N GLY A 87 12.35 1.73 1.19
CA GLY A 87 12.79 2.90 0.42
C GLY A 87 11.92 4.15 0.50
N PHE A 88 10.97 4.24 1.45
CA PHE A 88 10.09 5.40 1.56
C PHE A 88 10.88 6.65 1.94
N GLU A 89 10.79 7.71 1.13
CA GLU A 89 11.38 9.01 1.49
C GLU A 89 10.47 9.81 2.43
N VAL A 90 9.17 9.68 2.22
CA VAL A 90 8.09 10.21 3.05
C VAL A 90 7.06 9.09 3.19
N ILE A 91 6.41 8.96 4.35
CA ILE A 91 5.35 7.97 4.47
C ILE A 91 4.16 8.43 3.60
N PRO A 92 3.67 7.57 2.68
CA PRO A 92 2.57 7.93 1.77
C PRO A 92 1.27 8.31 2.51
N ASP A 93 0.50 9.27 1.98
CA ASP A 93 -0.78 9.72 2.55
C ASP A 93 -1.81 8.59 2.69
N GLU A 94 -1.66 7.52 1.91
CA GLU A 94 -2.47 6.31 1.97
C GLU A 94 -2.45 5.66 3.36
N PHE A 95 -1.42 5.95 4.17
CA PHE A 95 -1.36 5.47 5.55
C PHE A 95 -2.35 6.17 6.47
N ARG A 96 -2.80 7.40 6.15
CA ARG A 96 -3.87 8.09 6.91
C ARG A 96 -5.17 7.30 6.93
N GLY A 97 -5.40 6.46 5.90
CA GLY A 97 -6.57 5.60 5.80
C GLY A 97 -6.50 4.31 6.64
N LEU A 98 -5.39 4.05 7.35
CA LEU A 98 -5.20 2.83 8.16
C LEU A 98 -5.84 2.96 9.55
N SER A 99 -7.15 3.21 9.61
CA SER A 99 -7.88 3.47 10.87
C SER A 99 -7.87 2.29 11.87
N SER A 100 -7.56 1.08 11.41
CA SER A 100 -7.49 -0.13 12.23
C SER A 100 -6.09 -0.37 12.83
N LEU A 101 -5.10 0.45 12.48
CA LEU A 101 -3.70 0.21 12.81
C LEU A 101 -3.46 0.32 14.32
N ARG A 102 -2.85 -0.71 14.89
CA ARG A 102 -2.53 -0.81 16.32
C ARG A 102 -1.04 -0.76 16.58
N THR A 103 -0.26 -1.31 15.66
CA THR A 103 1.19 -1.41 15.79
C THR A 103 1.84 -0.94 14.49
N LEU A 104 2.70 0.07 14.61
CA LEU A 104 3.58 0.54 13.55
C LEU A 104 5.03 0.37 14.02
N GLN A 105 5.82 -0.39 13.28
CA GLN A 105 7.26 -0.51 13.50
C GLN A 105 8.01 -0.09 12.25
N ILE A 106 8.99 0.80 12.42
CA ILE A 106 9.84 1.29 11.35
C ILE A 106 11.29 1.11 11.80
N HIS A 107 12.03 0.27 11.09
CA HIS A 107 13.41 -0.08 11.37
C HIS A 107 14.29 0.16 10.14
N ALA A 108 15.49 0.68 10.35
CA ALA A 108 16.51 0.83 9.31
C ALA A 108 16.01 1.48 7.99
N CYS A 109 15.00 2.36 8.04
CA CYS A 109 14.48 3.07 6.86
C CYS A 109 15.28 4.36 6.67
N GLU A 110 16.50 4.24 6.15
CA GLU A 110 17.48 5.33 6.07
C GLU A 110 17.06 6.50 5.17
N ARG A 111 16.14 6.26 4.25
CA ARG A 111 15.65 7.29 3.32
C ARG A 111 14.49 8.10 3.90
N LEU A 112 13.87 7.64 4.99
CA LEU A 112 12.69 8.27 5.57
C LEU A 112 13.10 9.57 6.25
N LYS A 113 12.66 10.70 5.69
CA LYS A 113 13.03 12.04 6.18
C LYS A 113 12.08 12.56 7.25
N GLU A 114 10.82 12.15 7.18
CA GLU A 114 9.75 12.70 8.01
C GLU A 114 8.79 11.59 8.45
N ILE A 115 8.34 11.66 9.70
CA ILE A 115 7.23 10.86 10.22
C ILE A 115 6.00 11.77 10.16
N PRO A 116 4.92 11.38 9.45
CA PRO A 116 3.75 12.24 9.31
C PRO A 116 3.02 12.42 10.64
N GLU A 117 2.40 13.60 10.80
CA GLU A 117 1.40 13.86 11.83
C GLU A 117 0.06 13.28 11.34
N TRP A 118 -0.38 12.20 12.00
CA TRP A 118 -1.57 11.43 11.64
C TRP A 118 -2.87 12.14 12.01
#